data_AF-A0A8I0L518-F1
#
_entry.id   AF-A0A8I0L518-F1
#
_cell.length_a   1.000
_cell.length_b   1.000
_cell.length_c   1.000
_cell.angle_alpha   90.00
_cell.angle_beta   90.00
_cell.angle_gamma   90.00
#
_symmetry.space_group_name_H-M   'P 1'
#
loop_
_entity.id
_entity.type
_entity.pdbx_description
1 polymer ?
#
loop_
_entity_poly.entity_id
_entity_poly.type
_entity_poly.pdbx_seq_one_letter_code
_entity_poly.pdbx_strand_id
1 'polypeptide(L)'
;MTCRTSSINWLDCLYNAVRKTPGGVAEAAKWLTDRRGKSMHPETLRAKLNGTEGESVTIEIAELLTEWMQQRVGGSEYALEWMQALAGQFGMAVDVVPPPPDGGWSDEIGAIQTKLLEITSRVGRLSGTALDAMSDRCIDSDEAELMVSEVRALRTMAHRLERNVARAAQKGKGRARR
;
A
#
# COMPACT_ATOMS: atom_id res chain seq x y z
N MET A 1 15.49 22.14 -2.37
CA MET A 1 15.52 20.80 -2.98
C MET A 1 14.12 20.25 -2.97
N THR A 2 13.50 20.15 -4.14
CA THR A 2 12.15 19.61 -4.34
C THR A 2 12.13 18.14 -3.91
N CYS A 3 11.24 17.80 -2.98
CA CYS A 3 11.06 16.43 -2.50
C CYS A 3 10.75 15.52 -3.68
N ARG A 4 11.46 14.40 -3.79
CA ARG A 4 11.12 13.33 -4.73
C ARG A 4 9.77 12.74 -4.30
N THR A 5 8.76 12.88 -5.16
CA THR A 5 7.37 12.47 -4.91
C THR A 5 7.05 11.14 -5.61
N SER A 6 8.04 10.30 -5.90
CA SER A 6 7.77 9.06 -6.63
C SER A 6 7.05 8.04 -5.75
N SER A 7 5.82 7.67 -6.12
CA SER A 7 5.06 6.54 -5.57
C SER A 7 5.60 5.16 -6.00
N ILE A 8 6.68 5.16 -6.80
CA ILE A 8 7.32 3.96 -7.38
C ILE A 8 8.66 3.68 -6.70
N ASN A 9 9.39 4.70 -6.28
CA ASN A 9 10.61 4.53 -5.51
C ASN A 9 10.25 4.21 -4.04
N TRP A 10 10.72 3.07 -3.52
CA TRP A 10 10.36 2.64 -2.16
C TRP A 10 10.84 3.61 -1.07
N LEU A 11 11.98 4.26 -1.27
CA LEU A 11 12.55 5.18 -0.30
C LEU A 11 11.75 6.49 -0.25
N ASP A 12 11.35 7.00 -1.42
CA ASP A 12 10.46 8.16 -1.53
C ASP A 12 9.09 7.85 -0.90
N CYS A 13 8.54 6.66 -1.16
CA CYS A 13 7.31 6.18 -0.51
C CYS A 13 7.45 6.18 1.02
N LEU A 14 8.54 5.62 1.54
CA LEU A 14 8.79 5.57 2.99
C LEU A 14 8.95 6.98 3.58
N TYR A 15 9.70 7.86 2.93
CA TYR A 15 9.86 9.25 3.37
C TYR A 15 8.53 10.00 3.40
N ASN A 16 7.73 9.88 2.35
CA ASN A 16 6.42 10.54 2.26
C ASN A 16 5.44 9.98 3.30
N ALA A 17 5.43 8.67 3.55
CA ALA A 17 4.65 8.03 4.60
C ALA A 17 5.03 8.56 5.99
N VAL A 18 6.34 8.64 6.30
CA VAL A 18 6.83 9.17 7.58
C VAL A 18 6.45 10.65 7.73
N ARG A 19 6.58 11.44 6.68
CA ARG A 19 6.22 12.87 6.68
C ARG A 19 4.72 13.09 6.86
N LYS A 20 3.89 12.26 6.23
CA LYS A 20 2.42 12.30 6.32
C LYS A 20 1.91 11.94 7.71
N THR A 21 2.65 11.11 8.44
CA THR A 21 2.27 10.64 9.77
C THR A 21 2.29 11.75 10.81
N PRO A 22 1.26 11.86 11.69
CA PRO A 22 1.26 12.82 12.78
C PRO A 22 2.55 12.76 13.61
N GLY A 23 3.22 13.91 13.74
CA GLY A 23 4.53 14.05 14.39
C GLY A 23 5.73 14.04 13.43
N GLY A 24 5.54 13.55 12.19
CA GLY A 24 6.52 13.59 11.11
C GLY A 24 7.88 12.97 11.47
N VAL A 25 8.92 13.41 10.75
CA VAL A 25 10.30 12.90 10.91
C VAL A 25 10.85 13.15 12.32
N ALA A 26 10.47 14.24 12.98
CA ALA A 26 11.00 14.60 14.30
C ALA A 26 10.54 13.62 15.39
N GLU A 27 9.23 13.33 15.46
CA GLU A 27 8.72 12.34 16.40
C GLU A 27 9.15 10.92 16.04
N ALA A 28 9.24 10.59 14.76
CA ALA A 28 9.75 9.29 14.32
C ALA A 28 11.18 9.05 14.81
N ALA A 29 12.07 10.04 14.71
CA ALA A 29 13.45 9.94 15.17
C ALA A 29 13.54 9.78 16.70
N LYS A 30 12.69 10.50 17.45
CA LYS A 30 12.58 10.33 18.91
C LYS A 30 12.12 8.92 19.26
N TRP A 31 11.05 8.44 18.63
CA TRP A 31 10.52 7.10 18.87
C TRP A 31 11.55 6.01 18.52
N LEU A 32 12.27 6.17 17.41
CA LEU A 32 13.37 5.25 17.03
C LEU A 32 14.51 5.26 18.04
N THR A 33 14.82 6.42 18.62
CA THR A 33 15.84 6.54 19.68
C THR A 33 15.44 5.72 20.90
N ASP A 34 14.20 5.89 21.34
CA ASP A 34 13.65 5.19 22.51
C ASP A 34 13.55 3.67 22.24
N ARG A 35 13.04 3.28 21.07
CA ARG A 35 12.80 1.87 20.70
C ARG A 35 14.08 1.07 20.51
N ARG A 36 15.13 1.68 19.95
CA ARG A 36 16.41 1.02 19.63
C ARG A 36 17.44 1.12 20.74
N GLY A 37 17.22 1.98 21.74
CA GLY A 37 18.24 2.33 22.74
C GLY A 37 19.48 3.01 22.14
N LYS A 38 19.37 3.56 20.92
CA LYS A 38 20.46 4.23 20.20
C LYS A 38 19.97 5.54 19.62
N SER A 39 20.66 6.64 19.98
CA SER A 39 20.32 8.00 19.54
C SER A 39 20.20 8.10 18.01
N MET A 40 19.10 8.72 17.58
CA MET A 40 18.81 9.06 16.19
C MET A 40 18.38 10.53 16.15
N HIS A 41 19.24 11.41 15.62
CA HIS A 41 18.86 12.81 15.41
C HIS A 41 17.87 12.91 14.23
N PRO A 42 16.86 13.80 14.27
CA PRO A 42 15.90 13.98 13.17
C PRO A 42 16.55 14.24 11.81
N GLU A 43 17.64 15.01 11.78
CA GLU A 43 18.36 15.29 10.54
C GLU A 43 19.12 14.08 10.00
N THR A 44 19.61 13.21 10.88
CA THR A 44 20.20 11.92 10.48
C THR A 44 19.14 11.02 9.86
N LEU A 45 17.95 10.95 10.47
CA LEU A 45 16.84 10.19 9.89
C LEU A 45 16.42 10.77 8.52
N ARG A 46 16.35 12.09 8.39
CA ARG A 46 16.05 12.77 7.13
C ARG A 46 17.10 12.47 6.06
N ALA A 47 18.38 12.53 6.38
CA ALA A 47 19.46 12.22 5.43
C ALA A 47 19.38 10.77 4.93
N LYS A 48 19.12 9.83 5.83
CA LYS A 48 18.87 8.42 5.51
C LYS A 48 17.66 8.27 4.58
N LEU A 49 16.52 8.85 4.94
CA LEU A 49 15.29 8.77 4.15
C LEU A 49 15.40 9.48 2.79
N ASN A 50 16.25 10.49 2.65
CA ASN A 50 16.50 11.16 1.37
C ASN A 50 17.50 10.39 0.49
N GLY A 51 18.12 9.32 0.99
CA GLY A 51 19.15 8.57 0.29
C GLY A 51 20.39 9.41 0.01
N THR A 52 20.79 10.27 0.97
CA THR A 52 22.03 11.06 0.86
C THR A 52 23.23 10.11 0.80
N GLU A 53 24.22 10.41 -0.04
CA GLU A 53 25.39 9.55 -0.25
C GLU A 53 26.10 9.21 1.08
N GLY A 54 26.33 7.92 1.32
CA GLY A 54 26.90 7.40 2.59
C GLY A 54 25.88 7.13 3.69
N GLU A 55 24.63 7.57 3.55
CA GLU A 55 23.54 7.35 4.52
C GLU A 55 22.47 6.44 3.92
N SER A 56 22.39 5.20 4.40
CA SER A 56 21.34 4.25 4.00
C SER A 56 20.31 4.02 5.12
N VAL A 57 19.06 3.86 4.69
CA VAL A 57 17.99 3.25 5.52
C VAL A 57 18.17 1.73 5.46
N THR A 58 18.32 1.10 6.62
CA THR A 58 18.28 -0.36 6.72
C THR A 58 16.82 -0.83 6.73
N ILE A 59 16.57 -2.08 6.33
CA ILE A 59 15.23 -2.69 6.41
C ILE A 59 14.69 -2.64 7.84
N GLU A 60 15.53 -2.91 8.84
CA GLU A 60 15.16 -2.78 10.26
C GLU A 60 14.61 -1.38 10.62
N ILE A 61 15.23 -0.30 10.11
CA ILE A 61 14.73 1.05 10.34
C ILE A 61 13.38 1.24 9.63
N ALA A 62 13.22 0.73 8.41
CA ALA A 62 11.96 0.81 7.68
C ALA A 62 10.81 0.03 8.38
N GLU A 63 11.09 -1.14 8.93
CA GLU A 63 10.14 -1.94 9.72
C GLU A 63 9.75 -1.22 11.01
N LEU A 64 10.71 -0.64 11.73
CA LEU A 64 10.44 0.14 12.93
C LEU A 64 9.62 1.40 12.63
N LEU A 65 9.91 2.10 11.53
CA LEU A 65 9.08 3.21 11.08
C LEU A 65 7.67 2.75 10.72
N THR A 66 7.52 1.57 10.11
CA THR A 66 6.22 0.95 9.82
C THR A 66 5.43 0.72 11.10
N GLU A 67 6.05 0.13 12.12
CA GLU A 67 5.46 -0.07 13.45
C GLU A 67 4.99 1.25 14.06
N TRP A 68 5.86 2.27 14.05
CA TRP A 68 5.53 3.60 14.56
C TRP A 68 4.34 4.21 13.82
N MET A 69 4.32 4.15 12.47
CA MET A 69 3.21 4.68 11.68
C MET A 69 1.89 3.96 12.00
N GLN A 70 1.91 2.64 12.11
CA GLN A 70 0.71 1.85 12.44
C GLN A 70 0.12 2.18 13.83
N GLN A 71 0.93 2.69 14.77
CA GLN A 71 0.47 3.16 16.07
C GLN A 71 -0.22 4.54 16.00
N ARG A 72 -0.13 5.26 14.88
CA ARG A 72 -0.70 6.60 14.70
C ARG A 72 -2.04 6.54 13.99
N VAL A 73 -2.89 7.52 14.30
CA VAL A 73 -4.21 7.66 13.68
C VAL A 73 -4.06 7.76 12.15
N GLY A 74 -4.74 6.86 11.43
CA GLY A 74 -4.70 6.79 9.96
C GLY A 74 -3.41 6.20 9.38
N GLY A 75 -2.39 5.93 10.20
CA GLY A 75 -1.08 5.51 9.69
C GLY A 75 -1.07 4.12 9.05
N SER A 76 -1.92 3.22 9.54
CA SER A 76 -2.07 1.87 8.97
C SER A 76 -2.53 1.84 7.51
N GLU A 77 -3.12 2.92 7.00
CA GLU A 77 -3.59 3.00 5.61
C GLU A 77 -2.44 3.04 4.60
N TYR A 78 -1.31 3.65 4.97
CA TYR A 78 -0.19 3.90 4.05
C TYR A 78 1.16 3.34 4.55
N ALA A 79 1.25 2.89 5.81
CA ALA A 79 2.52 2.42 6.41
C ALA A 79 3.21 1.28 5.63
N LEU A 80 2.47 0.50 4.85
CA LEU A 80 2.97 -0.66 4.09
C LEU A 80 3.25 -0.35 2.61
N GLU A 81 2.96 0.85 2.11
CA GLU A 81 3.10 1.20 0.68
C GLU A 81 4.55 1.09 0.18
N TRP A 82 5.52 1.40 1.03
CA TRP A 82 6.93 1.28 0.68
C TRP A 82 7.34 -0.17 0.35
N MET A 83 6.74 -1.17 1.00
CA MET A 83 6.99 -2.58 0.69
C MET A 83 6.41 -2.96 -0.67
N GLN A 84 5.25 -2.40 -1.05
CA GLN A 84 4.67 -2.62 -2.38
C GLN A 84 5.57 -2.02 -3.46
N ALA A 85 6.11 -0.82 -3.22
CA ALA A 85 7.07 -0.18 -4.10
C ALA A 85 8.37 -0.98 -4.20
N LEU A 86 8.92 -1.45 -3.06
CA LEU A 86 10.11 -2.29 -3.02
C LEU A 86 9.91 -3.60 -3.79
N ALA A 87 8.79 -4.31 -3.55
CA ALA A 87 8.44 -5.51 -4.28
C ALA A 87 8.34 -5.26 -5.79
N GLY A 88 7.75 -4.13 -6.19
CA GLY A 88 7.64 -3.71 -7.58
C GLY A 88 9.00 -3.54 -8.27
N GLN A 89 10.03 -3.05 -7.56
CA GLN A 89 11.39 -2.94 -8.11
C GLN A 89 12.01 -4.29 -8.52
N PHE A 90 11.56 -5.38 -7.89
CA PHE A 90 11.97 -6.74 -8.23
C PHE A 90 10.96 -7.46 -9.14
N GLY A 91 9.98 -6.75 -9.70
CA GLY A 91 8.94 -7.33 -10.55
C GLY A 91 7.91 -8.18 -9.78
N MET A 92 7.83 -8.04 -8.46
CA MET A 92 6.86 -8.76 -7.64
C MET A 92 5.61 -7.91 -7.37
N ALA A 93 4.49 -8.60 -7.18
CA ALA A 93 3.24 -7.99 -6.71
C ALA A 93 2.98 -8.42 -5.26
N VAL A 94 2.86 -7.43 -4.37
CA VAL A 94 2.46 -7.61 -2.97
C VAL A 94 1.32 -6.64 -2.70
N ASP A 95 0.27 -7.12 -2.04
CA ASP A 95 -0.92 -6.33 -1.73
C ASP A 95 -1.34 -6.51 -0.27
N VAL A 96 -1.79 -5.41 0.35
CA VAL A 96 -2.43 -5.47 1.66
C VAL A 96 -3.87 -5.88 1.43
N VAL A 97 -4.20 -7.13 1.75
CA VAL A 97 -5.57 -7.63 1.59
C VAL A 97 -6.32 -7.48 2.90
N PRO A 98 -7.36 -6.64 2.99
CA PRO A 98 -8.15 -6.50 4.21
C PRO A 98 -8.67 -7.85 4.71
N PRO A 99 -8.69 -8.08 6.05
CA PRO A 99 -9.27 -9.29 6.60
C PRO A 99 -10.77 -9.39 6.22
N PRO A 100 -11.32 -10.61 6.09
CA PRO A 100 -12.76 -10.75 5.92
C PRO A 100 -13.48 -10.38 7.23
N PRO A 101 -14.80 -10.07 7.20
CA PRO A 101 -15.60 -10.02 8.42
C PRO A 101 -15.49 -11.33 9.22
N ASP A 102 -15.59 -11.24 10.54
CA ASP A 102 -15.61 -12.42 11.41
C ASP A 102 -16.74 -13.37 10.99
N GLY A 103 -16.39 -14.64 10.74
CA GLY A 103 -17.33 -15.64 10.22
C GLY A 103 -17.63 -15.56 8.71
N GLY A 104 -17.09 -14.57 7.99
CA GLY A 104 -17.36 -14.34 6.57
C GLY A 104 -18.63 -13.53 6.31
N TRP A 105 -19.10 -13.52 5.05
CA TRP A 105 -20.35 -12.81 4.70
C TRP A 105 -21.55 -13.72 4.92
N SER A 106 -22.66 -13.16 5.38
CA SER A 106 -23.95 -13.88 5.49
C SER A 106 -24.41 -14.37 4.11
N ASP A 107 -24.35 -13.50 3.11
CA ASP A 107 -24.53 -13.80 1.70
C ASP A 107 -23.20 -13.66 0.93
N GLU A 108 -22.53 -14.79 0.70
CA GLU A 108 -21.28 -14.82 -0.07
C GLU A 108 -21.51 -14.55 -1.57
N ILE A 109 -22.69 -14.89 -2.11
CA ILE A 109 -22.99 -14.71 -3.55
C ILE A 109 -23.24 -13.23 -3.85
N GLY A 110 -24.04 -12.54 -3.04
CA GLY A 110 -24.18 -11.08 -3.13
C GLY A 110 -22.86 -10.35 -2.92
N ALA A 111 -22.01 -10.84 -2.01
CA ALA A 111 -20.67 -10.30 -1.79
C ALA A 111 -19.73 -10.53 -3.00
N ILE A 112 -19.90 -11.60 -3.77
CA ILE A 112 -19.20 -11.85 -5.04
C ILE A 112 -19.70 -10.87 -6.11
N GLN A 113 -21.01 -10.76 -6.30
CA GLN A 113 -21.61 -9.87 -7.29
C GLN A 113 -21.17 -8.41 -7.08
N THR A 114 -21.20 -7.94 -5.84
CA THR A 114 -20.76 -6.59 -5.48
C THR A 114 -19.29 -6.36 -5.85
N LYS A 115 -18.41 -7.32 -5.56
CA LYS A 115 -16.97 -7.20 -5.89
C LYS A 115 -16.73 -7.21 -7.40
N LEU A 116 -17.47 -8.01 -8.17
CA LEU A 116 -17.36 -8.01 -9.63
C LEU A 116 -17.74 -6.65 -10.23
N LEU A 117 -18.83 -6.04 -9.74
CA LEU A 117 -19.23 -4.68 -10.17
C LEU A 117 -18.18 -3.63 -9.81
N GLU A 118 -17.58 -3.71 -8.62
CA GLU A 118 -16.50 -2.80 -8.23
C GLU A 118 -15.25 -2.97 -9.10
N ILE A 119 -14.88 -4.21 -9.43
CA ILE A 119 -13.79 -4.51 -10.37
C ILE A 119 -14.08 -3.87 -11.73
N THR A 120 -15.28 -4.05 -12.29
CA THR A 120 -15.66 -3.43 -13.57
C THR A 120 -15.58 -1.91 -13.53
N SER A 121 -16.06 -1.29 -12.44
CA SER A 121 -15.98 0.17 -12.25
C SER A 121 -14.52 0.67 -12.25
N ARG A 122 -13.63 -0.05 -11.54
CA ARG A 122 -12.20 0.27 -11.47
C ARG A 122 -11.49 0.13 -12.82
N VAL A 123 -11.77 -0.96 -13.55
CA VAL A 123 -11.25 -1.13 -14.92
C VAL A 123 -11.69 0.04 -15.82
N GLY A 124 -12.95 0.47 -15.72
CA GLY A 124 -13.44 1.64 -16.46
C GLY A 124 -12.66 2.93 -16.15
N ARG A 125 -12.32 3.18 -14.88
CA ARG A 125 -11.48 4.33 -14.51
C ARG A 125 -10.06 4.24 -15.06
N LEU A 126 -9.43 3.07 -14.95
CA LEU A 126 -8.10 2.83 -15.50
C LEU A 126 -8.07 3.04 -17.02
N SER A 127 -9.10 2.55 -17.73
CA SER A 127 -9.24 2.79 -19.17
C SER A 127 -9.40 4.27 -19.51
N GLY A 128 -10.10 5.05 -18.68
CA GLY A 128 -10.22 6.50 -18.85
C GLY A 128 -8.86 7.19 -18.80
N THR A 129 -8.09 6.98 -17.73
CA THR A 129 -6.75 7.57 -17.59
C THR A 129 -5.80 7.13 -18.71
N ALA A 130 -5.87 5.87 -19.12
CA ALA A 130 -5.06 5.39 -20.25
C ALA A 130 -5.43 6.07 -21.58
N LEU A 131 -6.70 6.42 -21.80
CA LEU A 131 -7.12 7.15 -22.99
C LEU A 131 -6.57 8.58 -23.01
N ASP A 132 -6.56 9.24 -21.86
CA ASP A 132 -6.00 10.60 -21.72
C ASP A 132 -4.49 10.60 -22.05
N ALA A 133 -3.72 9.68 -21.46
CA ALA A 133 -2.29 9.48 -21.75
C ALA A 133 -1.99 9.03 -23.19
N MET A 134 -2.91 8.30 -23.85
CA MET A 134 -2.76 7.97 -25.27
C MET A 134 -2.97 9.19 -26.19
N SER A 135 -3.74 10.18 -25.74
CA SER A 135 -4.01 11.40 -26.51
C SER A 135 -2.78 12.30 -26.62
N ASP A 136 -1.99 12.41 -25.55
CA ASP A 136 -0.76 13.22 -25.52
C ASP A 136 0.53 12.39 -25.72
N ARG A 137 0.40 11.04 -25.75
CA ARG A 137 1.49 10.06 -25.91
C ARG A 137 2.53 10.14 -24.80
N CYS A 138 2.15 10.63 -23.64
CA CYS A 138 2.99 10.71 -22.46
C CYS A 138 2.26 10.04 -21.29
N ILE A 139 3.01 9.48 -20.34
CA ILE A 139 2.47 9.18 -19.02
C ILE A 139 3.28 10.04 -18.06
N ASP A 140 2.65 11.05 -17.49
CA ASP A 140 3.30 11.87 -16.47
C ASP A 140 3.36 11.15 -15.11
N SER A 141 3.98 11.80 -14.12
CA SER A 141 4.14 11.20 -12.78
C SER A 141 2.80 10.96 -12.07
N ASP A 142 1.84 11.84 -12.26
CA ASP A 142 0.56 11.83 -11.56
C ASP A 142 -0.36 10.78 -12.20
N GLU A 143 -0.33 10.68 -13.53
CA GLU A 143 -0.99 9.61 -14.28
C GLU A 143 -0.41 8.23 -13.93
N ALA A 144 0.92 8.10 -13.90
CA ALA A 144 1.57 6.86 -13.50
C ALA A 144 1.16 6.43 -12.08
N GLU A 145 1.13 7.38 -11.14
CA GLU A 145 0.71 7.14 -9.76
C GLU A 145 -0.75 6.65 -9.70
N LEU A 146 -1.66 7.33 -10.40
CA LEU A 146 -3.07 6.97 -10.43
C LEU A 146 -3.29 5.59 -11.06
N MET A 147 -2.63 5.29 -12.19
CA MET A 147 -2.73 3.99 -12.85
C MET A 147 -2.19 2.87 -11.96
N VAL A 148 -1.03 3.06 -11.32
CA VAL A 148 -0.46 2.07 -10.39
C VAL A 148 -1.38 1.86 -9.19
N SER A 149 -1.95 2.93 -8.64
CA SER A 149 -2.90 2.86 -7.51
C SER A 149 -4.16 2.05 -7.87
N GLU A 150 -4.78 2.31 -9.02
CA GLU A 150 -5.97 1.56 -9.45
C GLU A 150 -5.64 0.09 -9.78
N VAL A 151 -4.47 -0.20 -10.37
CA VAL A 151 -4.02 -1.58 -10.59
C VAL A 151 -3.82 -2.33 -9.27
N ARG A 152 -3.21 -1.71 -8.25
CA ARG A 152 -3.07 -2.29 -6.90
C ARG A 152 -4.44 -2.54 -6.25
N ALA A 153 -5.36 -1.59 -6.38
CA ALA A 153 -6.72 -1.74 -5.87
C ALA A 153 -7.47 -2.91 -6.55
N LEU A 154 -7.29 -3.07 -7.87
CA LEU A 154 -7.83 -4.20 -8.63
C LEU A 154 -7.30 -5.54 -8.13
N ARG A 155 -5.98 -5.68 -7.93
CA ARG A 155 -5.40 -6.92 -7.37
C ARG A 155 -5.92 -7.24 -5.98
N THR A 156 -6.01 -6.23 -5.11
CA THR A 156 -6.60 -6.38 -3.77
C THR A 156 -8.04 -6.90 -3.86
N MET A 157 -8.84 -6.36 -4.78
CA MET A 157 -10.21 -6.82 -5.01
C MET A 157 -10.29 -8.24 -5.57
N ALA A 158 -9.38 -8.61 -6.46
CA ALA A 158 -9.27 -9.97 -6.98
C ALA A 158 -8.98 -10.98 -5.85
N HIS A 159 -8.01 -10.69 -4.96
CA HIS A 159 -7.74 -11.54 -3.80
C HIS A 159 -8.93 -11.66 -2.83
N ARG A 160 -9.66 -10.57 -2.63
CA ARG A 160 -10.90 -10.60 -1.84
C ARG A 160 -11.96 -11.49 -2.52
N LEU A 161 -12.12 -11.37 -3.84
CA LEU A 161 -13.05 -12.19 -4.62
C LEU A 161 -12.71 -13.68 -4.54
N GLU A 162 -11.44 -14.07 -4.72
CA GLU A 162 -10.97 -15.45 -4.57
C GLU A 162 -11.41 -16.05 -3.22
N ARG A 163 -11.25 -15.28 -2.14
CA ARG A 163 -11.67 -15.69 -0.79
C ARG A 163 -13.17 -15.92 -0.68
N ASN A 164 -14.00 -15.04 -1.26
CA ASN A 164 -15.45 -15.21 -1.26
C ASN A 164 -15.89 -16.43 -2.08
N VAL A 165 -15.28 -16.63 -3.26
CA VAL A 165 -15.55 -17.80 -4.11
C VAL A 165 -15.22 -19.09 -3.36
N ALA A 166 -14.06 -19.16 -2.71
CA ALA A 166 -13.67 -20.33 -1.91
C ALA A 166 -14.67 -20.62 -0.77
N ARG A 167 -15.14 -19.58 -0.06
CA ARG A 167 -16.13 -19.72 1.02
C ARG A 167 -17.51 -20.13 0.51
N ALA A 168 -17.98 -19.54 -0.58
CA ALA A 168 -19.25 -19.90 -1.22
C ALA A 168 -19.24 -21.39 -1.63
N ALA A 169 -18.14 -21.86 -2.23
CA ALA A 169 -17.97 -23.26 -2.60
C ALA A 169 -18.01 -24.20 -1.39
N GLN A 170 -17.40 -23.82 -0.26
CA GLN A 170 -17.45 -24.61 0.99
C GLN A 170 -18.88 -24.69 1.55
N LYS A 171 -19.62 -23.57 1.61
CA LYS A 171 -21.02 -23.55 2.06
C LYS A 171 -21.91 -24.42 1.16
N GLY A 172 -21.70 -24.37 -0.15
CA GLY A 172 -22.44 -25.20 -1.12
C GLY A 172 -22.25 -26.71 -0.90
N LYS A 173 -21.01 -27.16 -0.63
CA LYS A 173 -20.72 -28.57 -0.30
C LYS A 173 -21.41 -29.04 0.99
N GLY A 174 -21.55 -28.16 1.99
CA GLY A 174 -22.26 -28.48 3.23
C GLY A 174 -23.77 -28.64 3.04
N ARG A 175 -24.36 -27.90 2.09
CA ARG A 175 -25.79 -27.99 1.76
C ARG A 175 -26.13 -29.25 0.94
N ALA A 176 -25.23 -29.70 0.07
CA ALA A 176 -25.42 -30.91 -0.75
C ALA A 176 -25.27 -32.24 0.04
N ARG A 177 -24.76 -32.18 1.28
CA ARG A 177 -24.58 -33.35 2.17
C ARG A 177 -25.69 -33.51 3.21
N ARG A 178 -26.69 -32.63 3.22
CA ARG A 178 -27.91 -32.72 4.05
C ARG A 178 -29.09 -33.06 3.16
#